data_AF-A0ABD7YFQ1-F1
#
_entry.id   AF-A0ABD7YFQ1-F1
#
_cell.length_a   1.000
_cell.length_b   1.000
_cell.length_c   1.000
_cell.angle_alpha   90.00
_cell.angle_beta   90.00
_cell.angle_gamma   90.00
#
_symmetry.space_group_name_H-M   'P 1'
#
loop_
_entity.id
_entity.type
_entity.pdbx_description
1 polymer ?
#
loop_
_entity_poly.entity_id
_entity_poly.type
_entity_poly.pdbx_seq_one_letter_code
_entity_poly.pdbx_strand_id
1 'polypeptide(L)'
;MTGFGVEDFFLLRTGKACPVWTLTDDSNVIGFGESQGVISIAAELDRDQAAQVRAFGNDVTKTSCRITISGEPLAFYLVGKRITDRIWRGIASVDPIFVPNVSMVSSWEERAASNVVKFPVRRAG
;
A
#
# COMPACT_ATOMS: atom_id res chain seq x y z
N MET A 1 -8.26 -26.88 13.57
CA MET A 1 -7.57 -25.61 13.86
C MET A 1 -7.93 -24.65 12.74
N THR A 2 -8.86 -23.72 12.98
CA THR A 2 -9.11 -22.61 12.06
C THR A 2 -7.88 -21.71 12.13
N GLY A 3 -6.97 -21.86 11.16
CA GLY A 3 -5.80 -20.99 11.06
C GLY A 3 -6.25 -19.54 10.94
N PHE A 4 -5.54 -18.64 11.62
CA PHE A 4 -5.74 -17.19 11.51
C PHE A 4 -5.76 -16.80 10.02
N GLY A 5 -6.86 -16.21 9.55
CA GLY A 5 -6.98 -15.80 8.16
C GLY A 5 -6.09 -14.59 7.86
N VAL A 6 -5.81 -14.33 6.58
CA VAL A 6 -5.04 -13.15 6.16
C VAL A 6 -5.76 -11.85 6.57
N GLU A 7 -7.09 -11.83 6.53
CA GLU A 7 -7.90 -10.70 7.01
C GLU A 7 -7.74 -10.48 8.53
N ASP A 8 -7.75 -11.54 9.33
CA ASP A 8 -7.51 -11.47 10.78
C ASP A 8 -6.10 -10.96 11.07
N PHE A 9 -5.11 -11.43 10.30
CA PHE A 9 -3.74 -10.96 10.40
C PHE A 9 -3.66 -9.45 10.13
N PHE A 10 -4.27 -8.98 9.03
CA PHE A 10 -4.28 -7.55 8.73
C PHE A 10 -5.03 -6.75 9.79
N LEU A 11 -6.18 -7.25 10.29
CA LEU A 11 -6.94 -6.58 11.33
C LEU A 11 -6.10 -6.38 12.60
N LEU A 12 -5.41 -7.43 13.05
CA LEU A 12 -4.54 -7.37 14.24
C LEU A 12 -3.34 -6.45 14.07
N ARG A 13 -2.78 -6.37 12.85
CA ARG A 13 -1.53 -5.64 12.59
C ARG A 13 -1.74 -4.20 12.14
N THR A 14 -2.87 -3.89 11.53
CA THR A 14 -3.14 -2.61 10.87
C THR A 14 -4.43 -1.95 11.35
N GLY A 15 -5.28 -2.65 12.10
CA GLY A 15 -6.61 -2.19 12.47
C GLY A 15 -7.68 -2.38 11.39
N LYS A 16 -7.33 -2.92 10.20
CA LYS A 16 -8.28 -3.20 9.11
C LYS A 16 -8.05 -4.57 8.47
N ALA A 17 -9.14 -5.25 8.12
CA ALA A 17 -9.10 -6.49 7.34
C ALA A 17 -8.63 -6.26 5.88
N CYS A 18 -8.91 -5.07 5.34
CA CYS A 18 -8.49 -4.64 4.01
C CYS A 18 -7.67 -3.33 4.12
N PRO A 19 -6.38 -3.41 4.50
CA PRO A 19 -5.57 -2.23 4.75
C PRO A 19 -5.19 -1.50 3.46
N VAL A 20 -4.82 -0.23 3.61
CA VAL A 20 -4.18 0.55 2.54
C VAL A 20 -2.76 0.03 2.38
N TRP A 21 -2.34 -0.22 1.15
CA TRP A 21 -0.93 -0.50 0.84
C TRP A 21 -0.28 0.64 0.07
N THR A 22 1.02 0.82 0.24
CA THR A 22 1.82 1.79 -0.53
C THR A 22 3.16 1.16 -0.92
N LEU A 23 3.57 1.36 -2.17
CA LEU A 23 4.87 0.98 -2.71
C LEU A 23 5.52 2.20 -3.39
N THR A 24 6.83 2.35 -3.20
CA THR A 24 7.63 3.42 -3.82
C THR A 24 8.48 2.90 -4.98
N ASP A 25 9.01 3.81 -5.79
CA ASP A 25 9.91 3.47 -6.91
C ASP A 25 11.31 3.04 -6.44
N ASP A 26 11.76 3.54 -5.30
CA ASP A 26 13.11 3.37 -4.78
C ASP A 26 13.32 2.09 -3.94
N SER A 27 12.25 1.39 -3.55
CA SER A 27 12.32 0.21 -2.69
C SER A 27 11.27 -0.85 -3.04
N ASN A 28 11.64 -2.13 -2.92
CA ASN A 28 10.70 -3.26 -3.04
C ASN A 28 9.90 -3.52 -1.75
N VAL A 29 10.05 -2.66 -0.73
CA VAL A 29 9.31 -2.77 0.52
C VAL A 29 7.92 -2.18 0.33
N ILE A 30 6.90 -3.01 0.47
CA ILE A 30 5.50 -2.59 0.51
C ILE A 30 5.08 -2.33 1.95
N GLY A 31 4.46 -1.17 2.21
CA GLY A 31 3.89 -0.82 3.50
C GLY A 31 2.39 -1.04 3.52
N PHE A 32 1.84 -1.45 4.66
CA PHE A 32 0.40 -1.58 4.91
C PHE A 32 0.00 -0.80 6.17
N GLY A 33 -1.18 -0.18 6.14
CA GLY A 33 -1.70 0.53 7.30
C GLY A 33 -3.20 0.82 7.23
N GLU A 34 -3.72 1.39 8.31
CA GLU A 34 -5.15 1.73 8.45
C GLU A 34 -5.60 2.80 7.44
N SER A 35 -4.71 3.74 7.15
CA SER A 35 -4.98 4.94 6.37
C SER A 35 -3.73 5.36 5.60
N GLN A 36 -3.90 6.36 4.75
CA GLN A 36 -2.83 6.81 3.86
C GLN A 36 -1.74 7.54 4.62
N GLY A 37 -0.48 7.23 4.29
CA GLY A 37 0.67 7.79 4.98
C GLY A 37 0.97 7.13 6.33
N VAL A 38 0.14 6.20 6.79
CA VAL A 38 0.40 5.36 7.95
C VAL A 38 0.88 4.00 7.47
N ILE A 39 2.04 3.57 7.97
CA ILE A 39 2.58 2.22 7.74
C ILE A 39 2.67 1.53 9.10
N SER A 40 1.81 0.54 9.31
CA SER A 40 1.76 -0.27 10.54
C SER A 40 2.65 -1.51 10.42
N ILE A 41 2.69 -2.11 9.23
CA ILE A 41 3.57 -3.24 8.90
C ILE A 41 4.15 -3.06 7.51
N ALA A 42 5.29 -3.68 7.26
CA ALA A 42 5.93 -3.67 5.95
C ALA A 42 6.48 -5.06 5.62
N ALA A 43 6.59 -5.36 4.33
CA ALA A 43 7.16 -6.60 3.83
C ALA A 43 7.95 -6.33 2.55
N GLU A 44 8.97 -7.15 2.30
CA GLU A 44 9.69 -7.11 1.04
C GLU A 44 8.92 -7.91 -0.01
N LEU A 45 8.64 -7.27 -1.15
CA LEU A 45 8.20 -7.96 -2.35
C LEU A 45 9.43 -8.53 -3.07
N ASP A 46 9.29 -9.72 -3.65
CA ASP A 46 10.25 -10.14 -4.66
C ASP A 46 10.27 -9.17 -5.86
N ARG A 47 11.33 -9.27 -6.66
CA ARG A 47 11.58 -8.36 -7.77
C ARG A 47 10.45 -8.37 -8.81
N ASP A 48 9.86 -9.52 -9.07
CA ASP A 48 8.86 -9.70 -10.13
C ASP A 48 7.51 -9.15 -9.66
N GLN A 49 7.10 -9.42 -8.42
CA GLN A 49 5.91 -8.83 -7.80
C GLN A 49 6.04 -7.30 -7.71
N ALA A 50 7.20 -6.79 -7.30
CA ALA A 50 7.44 -5.35 -7.25
C ALA A 50 7.37 -4.72 -8.64
N ALA A 51 7.93 -5.36 -9.66
CA ALA A 51 7.83 -4.91 -11.05
C ALA A 51 6.37 -4.91 -11.56
N GLN A 52 5.59 -5.94 -11.23
CA GLN A 52 4.16 -6.01 -11.58
C GLN A 52 3.35 -4.87 -10.97
N VAL A 53 3.57 -4.56 -9.69
CA VAL A 53 2.90 -3.43 -9.04
C VAL A 53 3.33 -2.10 -9.66
N ARG A 54 4.62 -1.93 -9.96
CA ARG A 54 5.12 -0.70 -10.62
C ARG A 54 4.64 -0.54 -12.07
N ALA A 55 4.23 -1.62 -12.72
CA ALA A 55 3.61 -1.57 -14.04
C ALA A 55 2.17 -1.04 -14.01
N PHE A 56 1.56 -0.87 -12.83
CA PHE A 56 0.22 -0.28 -12.72
C PHE A 56 0.24 1.14 -13.28
N GLY A 57 -0.77 1.44 -14.10
CA GLY A 57 -1.00 2.76 -14.67
C GLY A 57 -1.91 3.63 -13.80
N ASN A 58 -2.58 4.59 -14.44
CA ASN A 58 -3.51 5.50 -13.77
C ASN A 58 -4.88 4.85 -13.50
N ASP A 59 -5.17 3.71 -14.13
CA ASP A 59 -6.39 2.94 -13.94
C ASP A 59 -6.25 1.93 -12.80
N VAL A 60 -7.35 1.67 -12.10
CA VAL A 60 -7.39 0.66 -11.03
C VAL A 60 -7.14 -0.72 -11.62
N THR A 61 -6.05 -1.33 -11.18
CA THR A 61 -5.59 -2.66 -11.61
C THR A 61 -5.49 -3.57 -10.38
N LYS A 62 -5.43 -4.87 -10.63
CA LYS A 62 -5.28 -5.89 -9.59
C LYS A 62 -4.15 -6.85 -9.95
N THR A 63 -3.34 -7.22 -8.95
CA THR A 63 -2.40 -8.34 -9.06
C THR A 63 -2.47 -9.22 -7.82
N SER A 64 -2.16 -10.51 -7.97
CA SER A 64 -1.95 -11.41 -6.84
C SER A 64 -0.63 -11.09 -6.14
N CYS A 65 -0.59 -11.22 -4.83
CA CYS A 65 0.57 -10.98 -4.01
C CYS A 65 0.76 -12.12 -3.02
N ARG A 66 2.00 -12.58 -2.88
CA ARG A 66 2.43 -13.49 -1.82
C ARG A 66 3.64 -12.91 -1.11
N ILE A 67 3.53 -12.78 0.20
CA ILE A 67 4.61 -12.28 1.06
C ILE A 67 4.68 -13.12 2.33
N THR A 68 5.82 -13.06 3.01
CA THR A 68 5.98 -13.68 4.32
C THR A 68 6.18 -12.59 5.36
N ILE A 69 5.33 -12.55 6.39
CA ILE A 69 5.47 -11.61 7.51
C ILE A 69 5.58 -12.42 8.79
N SER A 70 6.66 -12.19 9.57
CA SER A 70 6.92 -12.92 10.82
C SER A 70 6.93 -14.45 10.66
N GLY A 71 7.34 -14.95 9.48
CA GLY A 71 7.35 -16.38 9.15
C GLY A 71 6.04 -16.93 8.59
N GLU A 72 4.96 -16.14 8.60
CA GLU A 72 3.65 -16.54 8.09
C GLU A 72 3.49 -16.15 6.62
N PRO A 73 3.25 -17.11 5.71
CA PRO A 73 2.97 -16.82 4.31
C PRO A 73 1.54 -16.29 4.15
N LEU A 74 1.41 -15.10 3.56
CA LEU A 74 0.14 -14.45 3.28
C LEU A 74 -0.07 -14.39 1.77
N ALA A 75 -1.26 -14.79 1.32
CA ALA A 75 -1.68 -14.70 -0.08
C ALA A 75 -2.95 -13.86 -0.20
N PHE A 76 -2.90 -12.82 -1.02
CA PHE A 76 -3.99 -11.86 -1.20
C PHE A 76 -3.84 -11.13 -2.54
N TYR A 77 -4.72 -10.16 -2.80
CA TYR A 77 -4.68 -9.31 -3.98
C TYR A 77 -4.37 -7.87 -3.61
N LEU A 78 -3.51 -7.25 -4.40
CA LEU A 78 -3.25 -5.82 -4.37
C LEU A 78 -4.13 -5.17 -5.43
N VAL A 79 -5.13 -4.40 -5.01
CA VAL A 79 -6.03 -3.64 -5.89
C VAL A 79 -5.71 -2.17 -5.76
N GLY A 80 -5.19 -1.54 -6.81
CA GLY A 80 -4.73 -0.16 -6.73
C GLY A 80 -4.28 0.41 -8.06
N LYS A 81 -3.62 1.57 -7.99
CA LYS A 81 -3.12 2.29 -9.17
C LYS A 81 -1.86 3.09 -8.83
N ARG A 82 -1.24 3.65 -9.86
CA ARG A 82 -0.22 4.68 -9.71
C ARG A 82 -0.86 5.99 -9.27
N ILE A 83 -0.30 6.59 -8.23
CA ILE A 83 -0.74 7.89 -7.68
C ILE A 83 0.18 9.01 -8.18
N THR A 84 1.48 8.75 -8.22
CA THR A 84 2.49 9.64 -8.81
C THR A 84 3.50 8.78 -9.57
N ASP A 85 4.43 9.41 -10.29
CA ASP A 85 5.51 8.68 -10.99
C ASP A 85 6.41 7.84 -10.07
N ARG A 86 6.28 8.03 -8.74
CA ARG A 86 7.10 7.34 -7.72
C ARG A 86 6.29 6.57 -6.68
N ILE A 87 4.96 6.62 -6.72
CA ILE A 87 4.11 6.09 -5.66
C ILE A 87 2.94 5.33 -6.26
N TRP A 88 2.76 4.09 -5.79
CA TRP A 88 1.62 3.24 -6.05
C TRP A 88 0.87 2.98 -4.75
N ARG A 89 -0.46 2.93 -4.84
CA ARG A 89 -1.31 2.78 -3.66
C ARG A 89 -2.61 2.06 -4.01
N GLY A 90 -3.17 1.38 -3.01
CA GLY A 90 -4.45 0.74 -3.13
C GLY A 90 -4.92 0.09 -1.84
N ILE A 91 -5.79 -0.89 -1.97
CA ILE A 91 -6.30 -1.75 -0.90
C ILE A 91 -5.79 -3.17 -1.09
N ALA A 92 -5.41 -3.82 0.01
CA ALA A 92 -5.12 -5.24 0.04
C ALA A 92 -6.42 -5.99 0.39
N SER A 93 -6.76 -7.02 -0.37
CA SER A 93 -7.98 -7.81 -0.13
C SER A 93 -7.74 -9.27 -0.45
N VAL A 94 -8.35 -10.18 0.30
CA VAL A 94 -8.36 -11.62 -0.04
C VAL A 94 -9.44 -11.97 -1.06
N ASP A 95 -10.41 -11.08 -1.27
CA ASP A 95 -11.52 -11.32 -2.18
C ASP A 95 -11.05 -11.16 -3.65
N PRO A 96 -11.07 -12.24 -4.45
CA PRO A 96 -10.66 -12.19 -5.85
C PRO A 96 -11.58 -11.34 -6.73
N ILE A 97 -12.80 -11.01 -6.28
CA ILE A 97 -13.73 -10.15 -7.02
C ILE A 97 -13.89 -8.77 -6.37
N PHE A 98 -13.01 -8.39 -5.45
CA PHE A 98 -13.04 -7.07 -4.82
C PHE A 98 -12.96 -5.95 -5.87
N VAL A 99 -13.93 -5.04 -5.82
CA VAL A 99 -13.99 -3.82 -6.63
C VAL A 99 -14.08 -2.62 -5.69
N PRO A 100 -13.09 -1.72 -5.68
CA PRO A 100 -13.15 -0.52 -4.85
C PRO A 100 -14.22 0.43 -5.38
N ASN A 101 -15.01 1.02 -4.48
CA ASN A 101 -15.94 2.06 -4.86
C ASN A 101 -15.22 3.39 -5.17
N VAL A 102 -15.92 4.32 -5.81
CA VAL A 102 -15.35 5.61 -6.25
C VAL A 102 -14.73 6.38 -5.08
N SER A 103 -15.41 6.43 -3.93
CA SER A 103 -14.91 7.14 -2.75
C SER A 103 -13.61 6.55 -2.21
N MET A 104 -13.46 5.21 -2.23
CA MET A 104 -12.21 4.54 -1.87
C MET A 104 -11.09 4.94 -2.82
N VAL A 105 -11.33 4.92 -4.12
CA VAL A 105 -10.32 5.28 -5.14
C VAL A 105 -9.91 6.75 -5.00
N SER A 106 -10.88 7.65 -4.83
CA SER A 106 -10.61 9.08 -4.63
C SER A 106 -9.78 9.34 -3.39
N SER A 107 -10.01 8.58 -2.31
CA SER A 107 -9.20 8.73 -1.11
C SER A 107 -7.73 8.56 -1.43
N TRP A 108 -7.31 7.58 -2.24
CA TRP A 108 -5.89 7.24 -2.46
C TRP A 108 -5.04 8.39 -3.00
N GLU A 109 -5.67 9.36 -3.66
CA GLU A 109 -5.02 10.54 -4.25
C GLU A 109 -4.72 11.63 -3.22
N GLU A 110 -5.30 11.55 -2.02
CA GLU A 110 -5.03 12.49 -0.93
C GLU A 110 -3.54 12.41 -0.57
N ARG A 111 -2.82 13.48 -0.90
CA ARG A 111 -1.42 13.64 -0.51
C ARG A 111 -1.37 13.76 1.01
N ALA A 112 -0.43 13.03 1.62
CA ALA A 112 0.00 13.36 2.97
C ALA A 112 0.38 14.85 2.99
N ALA A 113 -0.16 15.60 3.96
CA ALA A 113 0.01 17.04 4.04
C ALA A 113 1.49 17.42 3.90
N SER A 114 1.77 18.42 3.05
CA SER A 114 3.13 18.92 2.85
C SER A 114 3.63 19.60 4.12
N ASN A 115 4.35 18.86 4.98
CA ASN A 115 5.03 19.40 6.17
C ASN A 115 6.32 20.16 5.84
N VAL A 116 6.48 20.66 4.60
CA VAL A 116 7.64 21.47 4.19
C VAL A 116 7.61 22.80 4.93
N VAL A 117 8.42 22.91 5.99
CA VAL A 117 8.73 24.17 6.64
C VAL A 117 9.68 24.95 5.74
N LYS A 118 9.20 26.06 5.15
CA LYS A 118 10.07 26.98 4.40
C LYS A 118 10.85 27.84 5.40
N PHE A 119 12.14 27.57 5.56
CA PHE A 119 13.00 28.45 6.34
C PHE A 119 13.34 29.72 5.53
N PRO A 120 13.18 30.92 6.09
CA PRO A 120 13.60 32.15 5.42
C PRO A 120 15.13 32.16 5.31
N VAL A 121 15.63 32.30 4.08
CA VAL A 121 17.06 32.49 3.81
C VAL A 121 17.46 33.86 4.38
N ARG A 122 18.17 33.87 5.51
CA ARG A 122 18.79 35.10 6.01
C ARG A 122 19.90 35.48 5.04
N ARG A 123 19.75 36.62 4.35
CA ARG A 123 20.87 37.28 3.68
C ARG A 123 21.77 37.85 4.77
N ALA A 124 22.96 37.28 4.92
CA ALA A 124 24.03 37.93 5.66
C ALA A 124 24.49 39.14 4.83
N GLY A 125 24.30 40.33 5.39
CA GLY A 125 24.93 41.56 4.93
C GLY A 125 26.18 41.84 5.76
#